data_AF-J9EW56-F1
#
_entry.id   AF-J9EW56-F1
#
_cell.length_a   1.000
_cell.length_b   1.000
_cell.length_c   1.000
_cell.angle_alpha   90.00
_cell.angle_beta   90.00
_cell.angle_gamma   90.00
#
_symmetry.space_group_name_H-M   'P 1'
#
loop_
_entity.id
_entity.type
_entity.pdbx_description
1 polymer ?
#
loop_
_entity_poly.entity_id
_entity_poly.type
_entity_poly.pdbx_seq_one_letter_code
_entity_poly.pdbx_strand_id
1 'polypeptide(L)'
;MFNLKCEFSGPVIVMKLGCATGNAIERWRALMGPSKMLRTLQLQNVSSLRARFALSDTRNLVHGADSQQTANYELSLFAPYPKINLQCILPKVSC
;
A
#
# COMPACT_ATOMS: atom_id res chain seq x y z
N MET A 1 0.83 -3.86 6.64
CA MET A 1 0.94 -4.17 5.21
C MET A 1 1.87 -3.14 4.63
N PHE A 2 3.16 -3.48 4.53
CA PHE A 2 4.23 -2.49 4.37
C PHE A 2 5.08 -2.75 3.13
N ASN A 3 5.35 -1.64 2.45
CA ASN A 3 6.37 -1.38 1.44
C ASN A 3 7.61 -2.27 1.53
N LEU A 4 8.01 -2.87 0.40
CA LEU A 4 9.41 -3.10 0.03
C LEU A 4 9.56 -3.56 -1.43
N LYS A 5 9.85 -2.60 -2.34
CA LYS A 5 10.95 -2.69 -3.33
C LYS A 5 11.10 -1.41 -4.17
N CYS A 6 11.83 -0.43 -3.64
CA CYS A 6 12.89 0.36 -4.29
C CYS A 6 13.46 1.31 -3.22
N GLU A 7 14.64 0.99 -2.71
CA GLU A 7 15.67 1.92 -2.17
C GLU A 7 15.15 3.21 -1.50
N PHE A 8 15.03 3.20 -0.16
CA PHE A 8 14.48 4.30 0.66
C PHE A 8 15.23 5.62 0.47
N SER A 9 14.79 6.44 -0.49
CA SER A 9 15.26 7.81 -0.69
C SER A 9 14.41 8.84 0.08
N GLY A 10 13.41 8.38 0.84
CA GLY A 10 12.44 9.25 1.51
C GLY A 10 11.57 8.52 2.53
N PRO A 11 10.69 9.25 3.24
CA PRO A 11 9.82 8.70 4.28
C PRO A 11 8.79 7.73 3.71
N VAL A 12 8.51 6.66 4.45
CA VAL A 12 7.53 5.64 4.08
C VAL A 12 6.47 5.50 5.16
N ILE A 13 5.21 5.40 4.73
CA ILE A 13 4.07 5.18 5.62
C ILE A 13 3.76 3.69 5.69
N VAL A 14 3.53 3.26 6.92
CA VAL A 14 3.45 1.87 7.34
C VAL A 14 2.05 1.72 7.97
N MET A 15 1.10 1.11 7.24
CA MET A 15 -0.29 0.84 7.73
C MET A 15 -0.63 -0.65 7.98
N LYS A 16 -1.26 -0.98 9.11
CA LYS A 16 -1.94 -2.28 9.34
C LYS A 16 -3.41 -2.12 8.95
N LEU A 17 -3.81 -2.78 7.86
CA LEU A 17 -5.18 -2.75 7.36
C LEU A 17 -5.94 -3.98 7.82
N GLY A 18 -7.19 -3.78 8.26
CA GLY A 18 -8.14 -4.84 8.57
C GLY A 18 -9.41 -4.65 7.75
N CYS A 19 -10.21 -5.70 7.63
CA CYS A 19 -11.53 -5.61 7.02
C CYS A 19 -12.58 -6.13 8.00
N ALA A 20 -13.72 -5.45 8.09
CA ALA A 20 -14.85 -5.92 8.89
C ALA A 20 -15.50 -7.18 8.31
N THR A 21 -15.40 -7.37 6.98
CA THR A 21 -16.06 -8.47 6.27
C THR A 21 -15.17 -9.04 5.15
N GLY A 22 -14.84 -10.33 5.24
CA GLY A 22 -14.05 -11.05 4.23
C GLY A 22 -12.54 -10.83 4.36
N ASN A 23 -11.80 -11.16 3.29
CA ASN A 23 -10.33 -11.16 3.31
C ASN A 23 -9.75 -9.76 3.02
N ALA A 24 -9.08 -9.19 4.02
CA ALA A 24 -8.43 -7.88 3.89
C ALA A 24 -7.32 -7.86 2.82
N ILE A 25 -6.60 -8.97 2.65
CA ILE A 25 -5.49 -9.08 1.71
C ILE A 25 -6.01 -9.02 0.28
N GLU A 26 -7.02 -9.83 -0.03
CA GLU A 26 -7.65 -9.84 -1.36
C GLU A 26 -8.21 -8.47 -1.73
N ARG A 27 -8.94 -7.83 -0.80
CA ARG A 27 -9.49 -6.49 -1.01
C ARG A 27 -8.41 -5.46 -1.26
N TRP A 28 -7.34 -5.46 -0.47
CA TRP A 28 -6.23 -4.54 -0.67
C TRP A 28 -5.55 -4.77 -2.02
N ARG A 29 -5.31 -6.03 -2.41
CA ARG A 29 -4.71 -6.36 -3.71
C ARG A 29 -5.59 -5.96 -4.89
N ALA A 30 -6.90 -6.11 -4.78
CA ALA A 30 -7.85 -5.63 -5.78
C ALA A 30 -7.79 -4.10 -5.92
N LEU A 31 -7.72 -3.37 -4.80
CA LEU A 31 -7.62 -1.91 -4.80
C LEU A 31 -6.28 -1.40 -5.37
N MET A 32 -5.17 -2.09 -5.03
CA MET A 32 -3.84 -1.76 -5.54
C MET A 32 -3.76 -1.91 -7.07
N GLY A 33 -4.35 -2.97 -7.61
CA GLY A 33 -4.24 -3.33 -9.02
C GLY A 33 -2.96 -4.12 -9.35
N PRO A 34 -2.79 -4.52 -10.62
CA PRO A 34 -1.71 -5.41 -11.05
C PRO A 34 -0.32 -4.75 -10.87
N SER A 35 0.70 -5.57 -10.65
CA SER A 35 2.07 -5.08 -10.43
C SER A 35 2.77 -4.59 -11.71
N LYS A 36 2.33 -5.07 -12.88
CA LYS A 36 2.87 -4.65 -14.18
C LYS A 36 2.04 -3.49 -14.72
N MET A 37 2.68 -2.37 -15.03
CA MET A 37 2.06 -1.16 -15.54
C MET A 37 1.30 -1.40 -16.85
N LEU A 38 1.82 -2.24 -17.74
CA LEU A 38 1.08 -2.60 -18.95
C LEU A 38 -0.30 -3.24 -18.65
N ARG A 39 -0.43 -3.97 -17.54
CA ARG A 39 -1.71 -4.55 -17.09
C ARG A 39 -2.61 -3.50 -16.43
N THR A 40 -2.05 -2.44 -15.82
CA THR A 40 -2.85 -1.36 -15.21
C THR A 40 -3.56 -0.51 -16.26
N LEU A 41 -3.05 -0.47 -17.50
CA LEU A 41 -3.67 0.23 -18.64
C LEU A 41 -4.93 -0.46 -19.19
N GLN A 42 -5.25 -1.68 -18.75
CA GLN A 42 -6.46 -2.38 -19.16
C GLN A 42 -7.69 -1.70 -18.53
N LEU A 43 -8.80 -1.58 -19.29
CA LEU A 43 -9.99 -0.82 -18.88
C LEU A 43 -10.52 -1.17 -17.49
N GLN A 44 -10.47 -2.45 -17.10
CA GLN A 44 -10.95 -2.91 -15.80
C GLN A 44 -10.06 -2.50 -14.60
N ASN A 45 -8.84 -2.03 -14.85
CA ASN A 45 -7.85 -1.68 -13.82
C ASN A 45 -7.59 -0.17 -13.71
N VAL A 46 -8.18 0.66 -14.57
CA VAL A 46 -7.89 2.11 -14.67
C VAL A 46 -8.18 2.86 -13.36
N SER A 47 -9.12 2.36 -12.55
CA SER A 47 -9.44 2.94 -11.23
C SER A 47 -8.51 2.51 -10.10
N SER A 48 -7.62 1.53 -10.34
CA SER A 48 -6.70 1.02 -9.31
C SER A 48 -5.67 2.06 -8.91
N LEU A 49 -5.13 1.94 -7.69
CA LEU A 49 -4.12 2.87 -7.18
C LEU A 49 -2.88 2.92 -8.08
N ARG A 50 -2.43 1.76 -8.57
CA ARG A 50 -1.27 1.69 -9.47
C ARG A 50 -1.56 2.31 -10.82
N ALA A 51 -2.75 2.13 -11.39
CA ALA A 51 -3.10 2.79 -12.65
C ALA A 51 -3.08 4.32 -12.53
N ARG A 52 -3.50 4.85 -11.38
CA ARG A 52 -3.62 6.30 -11.17
C ARG A 52 -2.32 6.97 -10.76
N PHE A 53 -1.44 6.27 -10.05
CA PHE A 53 -0.34 6.91 -9.32
C PHE A 53 1.01 6.19 -9.44
N ALA A 54 1.09 5.00 -10.05
CA ALA A 54 2.39 4.38 -10.30
C ALA A 54 3.14 5.14 -11.41
N LEU A 55 4.46 5.28 -11.24
CA LEU A 55 5.33 5.90 -12.25
C LEU A 55 5.97 4.85 -13.17
N SER A 56 6.20 3.63 -12.66
CA SER A 56 6.77 2.50 -13.41
C SER A 56 6.48 1.18 -12.70
N ASP A 57 6.86 0.06 -13.33
CA ASP A 57 6.77 -1.28 -12.73
C ASP A 57 7.50 -1.39 -11.37
N THR A 58 8.63 -0.69 -11.23
CA THR A 58 9.44 -0.65 -10.01
C THR A 58 9.07 0.49 -9.07
N ARG A 59 8.36 1.52 -9.56
CA ARG A 59 7.85 2.65 -8.77
C ARG A 59 6.32 2.62 -8.73
N ASN A 60 5.80 1.59 -8.06
CA ASN A 60 4.38 1.23 -8.08
C ASN A 60 3.53 1.86 -6.97
N LEU A 61 4.06 2.87 -6.26
CA LEU A 61 3.44 3.61 -5.13
C LEU A 61 3.15 2.77 -3.87
N VAL A 62 2.55 1.59 -4.03
CA VAL A 62 1.97 0.78 -2.96
C VAL A 62 2.40 -0.69 -3.04
N HIS A 63 2.61 -1.29 -1.87
CA HIS A 63 2.88 -2.71 -1.65
C HIS A 63 1.81 -3.33 -0.76
N GLY A 64 1.67 -4.65 -0.85
CA GLY A 64 0.93 -5.41 0.14
C GLY A 64 1.30 -6.88 0.08
N ALA A 65 1.35 -7.50 1.25
CA ALA A 65 1.46 -8.95 1.41
C ALA A 65 0.49 -9.73 0.52
N ASP A 66 0.90 -10.92 0.14
CA ASP A 66 0.13 -11.88 -0.64
C ASP A 66 -0.59 -12.93 0.23
N SER A 67 -0.19 -13.09 1.49
CA SER A 67 -0.75 -14.05 2.43
C SER A 67 -0.72 -13.51 3.86
N GLN A 68 -1.48 -14.15 4.75
CA GLN A 68 -1.52 -13.75 6.16
C GLN A 68 -0.18 -13.97 6.84
N GLN A 69 0.54 -15.02 6.45
CA GLN A 69 1.85 -15.38 6.95
C GLN A 69 2.87 -14.31 6.59
N THR A 70 2.92 -13.90 5.31
CA THR A 70 3.81 -12.83 4.86
C THR A 70 3.40 -11.49 5.48
N ALA A 71 2.10 -11.22 5.65
CA ALA A 71 1.64 -10.04 6.34
C ALA A 71 2.12 -9.98 7.80
N ASN A 72 2.04 -11.07 8.54
CA ASN A 72 2.48 -11.14 9.94
C ASN A 72 4.00 -10.99 10.08
N TYR A 73 4.75 -11.62 9.18
CA TYR A 73 6.21 -11.49 9.12
C TYR A 73 6.63 -10.07 8.73
N GLU A 74 6.06 -9.48 7.68
CA GLU A 74 6.33 -8.10 7.30
C GLU A 74 5.99 -7.13 8.43
N LEU A 75 4.87 -7.35 9.12
CA LEU A 75 4.47 -6.54 10.27
C LEU A 75 5.54 -6.58 11.38
N SER A 76 6.07 -7.76 11.72
CA SER A 76 7.06 -7.89 12.80
C SER A 76 8.38 -7.18 12.51
N LEU A 77 8.76 -6.97 11.25
CA LEU A 77 9.96 -6.22 10.85
C LEU A 77 9.91 -4.73 11.24
N PHE A 78 8.72 -4.14 11.35
CA PHE A 78 8.52 -2.72 11.67
C PHE A 78 7.97 -2.49 13.08
N ALA A 79 7.97 -3.53 13.92
CA ALA A 79 7.61 -3.39 15.31
C ALA A 79 8.76 -2.72 16.10
N PRO A 80 8.45 -1.93 17.15
CA PRO A 80 7.11 -1.57 17.64
C PRO A 80 6.43 -0.48 16.80
N TYR A 81 5.11 -0.55 16.64
CA TYR A 81 4.36 0.45 15.87
C TYR A 81 4.11 1.71 16.71
N PRO A 82 4.75 2.84 16.42
CA PRO A 82 4.41 4.08 17.10
C PRO A 82 2.97 4.47 16.74
N LYS A 83 2.20 4.93 17.75
CA LYS A 83 0.88 5.49 17.48
C LYS A 83 1.06 6.74 16.61
N ILE A 84 0.56 6.67 15.38
CA ILE A 84 0.53 7.82 14.49
C ILE A 84 -0.57 8.77 14.97
N ASN A 85 -0.20 10.02 15.24
CA ASN A 85 -1.16 11.11 15.33
C ASN A 85 -1.46 11.61 13.91
N LEU A 86 -2.68 11.39 13.43
CA LEU A 86 -3.11 11.79 12.08
C LEU A 86 -2.99 13.31 11.85
N GLN A 87 -3.10 14.12 12.90
CA GLN A 87 -2.93 15.58 12.83
C GLN A 87 -1.48 16.00 12.50
N CYS A 88 -0.50 15.12 12.73
CA CYS A 88 0.89 15.37 12.39
C CYS A 88 1.23 15.01 10.92
N ILE A 89 0.38 14.23 10.25
CA ILE A 89 0.64 13.74 8.89
C ILE A 89 -0.22 14.48 7.86
N LEU A 90 -1.45 14.82 8.21
CA LEU A 90 -2.31 15.56 7.31
C LEU A 90 -1.83 17.02 7.23
N PRO A 91 -1.70 17.60 6.03
CA PRO A 91 -1.46 19.03 5.92
C PRO A 91 -2.57 19.75 6.68
N LYS A 92 -2.21 20.72 7.52
CA LYS A 92 -3.20 21.57 8.18
C LYS A 92 -4.00 22.24 7.08
N VAL A 93 -5.24 21.82 6.91
CA VAL A 93 -6.17 22.46 5.98
C VAL A 93 -6.52 23.78 6.64
N SER A 94 -5.80 24.84 6.29
CA SER A 94 -6.22 26.20 6.60
C SER A 94 -7.37 26.52 5.67
N CYS A 95 -8.59 26.59 6.22
CA CYS A 95 -9.70 27.29 5.57
C CYS A 95 -9.46 28.81 5.62
#